data_AF-A0A9P4JAU6-F1
#
_entry.id   AF-A0A9P4JAU6-F1
#
_cell.length_a   1.000
_cell.length_b   1.000
_cell.length_c   1.000
_cell.angle_alpha   90.00
_cell.angle_beta   90.00
_cell.angle_gamma   90.00
#
_symmetry.space_group_name_H-M   'P 1'
#
loop_
_entity.id
_entity.type
_entity.pdbx_description
1 polymer ?
#
loop_
_entity_poly.entity_id
_entity_poly.type
_entity_poly.pdbx_seq_one_letter_code
_entity_poly.pdbx_strand_id
1 'polypeptide(L)'
;VSNPDPASSTATATVSDAAGITTNPTPTISPVSIPTGFPLGSYSLTTFLDTVQTNCTSNPSTWSCFPYTIYNTSPSKSLTTFNWVISASSDNTKYSISSTENPFDIIFEDVPLELLDQGKDTERYRFQTRLDKTVDPDDEAMECSYSGTTFQGTLYTKMAKGYPEGENSKDVSFPLWPFAVLIEQTMAGGEDTPTCYKLGDNGKVDKKQKIKEGLEAMDTTSLCSCLYKNWRPPNPHLVSS
;
A
#
# COMPACT_ATOMS: atom_id res chain seq x y z
N VAL A 1 80.59 30.00 -23.20
CA VAL A 1 81.20 30.29 -21.88
C VAL A 1 80.07 30.41 -20.88
N SER A 2 80.07 29.50 -19.91
CA SER A 2 79.40 29.54 -18.59
C SER A 2 77.87 29.56 -18.51
N ASN A 3 77.32 28.40 -18.15
CA ASN A 3 76.21 28.31 -17.19
C ASN A 3 76.72 28.80 -15.81
N PRO A 4 75.86 29.32 -14.92
CA PRO A 4 75.38 28.43 -13.85
C PRO A 4 73.95 28.73 -13.33
N ASP A 5 73.21 27.66 -13.01
CA ASP A 5 72.17 27.64 -11.97
C ASP A 5 72.84 27.70 -10.58
N PRO A 6 72.20 28.18 -9.49
CA PRO A 6 71.36 27.27 -8.68
C PRO A 6 70.25 27.87 -7.77
N ALA A 7 69.31 26.98 -7.41
CA ALA A 7 68.69 26.75 -6.09
C ALA A 7 67.73 27.78 -5.42
N SER A 8 66.47 27.34 -5.27
CA SER A 8 65.65 27.17 -4.04
C SER A 8 65.73 28.21 -2.90
N SER A 9 64.60 28.88 -2.57
CA SER A 9 63.91 28.76 -1.26
C SER A 9 62.61 29.59 -1.13
N THR A 10 61.68 28.97 -0.41
CA THR A 10 60.45 29.34 0.33
C THR A 10 60.14 30.81 0.66
N ALA A 11 58.87 31.25 0.43
CA ALA A 11 57.93 31.74 1.48
C ALA A 11 56.65 32.40 0.91
N THR A 12 55.52 31.72 1.15
CA THR A 12 54.22 32.20 1.69
C THR A 12 53.50 33.42 1.08
N ALA A 13 52.35 33.15 0.45
CA ALA A 13 51.13 33.96 0.62
C ALA A 13 49.89 33.05 0.56
N THR A 14 49.22 32.93 1.71
CA THR A 14 47.90 32.33 1.95
C THR A 14 46.79 33.12 1.26
N VAL A 15 45.90 32.43 0.52
CA VAL A 15 44.46 32.75 0.46
C VAL A 15 43.67 31.44 0.43
N SER A 16 42.60 31.43 1.19
CA SER A 16 41.76 30.32 1.66
C SER A 16 40.77 29.74 0.64
N ASP A 17 40.21 28.59 1.05
CA ASP A 17 38.88 28.04 0.78
C ASP A 17 38.63 27.17 -0.46
N ALA A 18 38.42 25.86 -0.19
CA ALA A 18 37.10 25.19 -0.22
C ALA A 18 37.22 23.71 -0.62
N ALA A 19 37.21 22.88 0.42
CA ALA A 19 36.59 21.54 0.56
C ALA A 19 36.49 20.61 -0.67
N GLY A 20 37.22 19.50 -0.58
CA GLY A 20 37.05 18.33 -1.45
C GLY A 20 35.70 17.65 -1.24
N ILE A 21 35.06 17.30 -2.35
CA ILE A 21 33.84 16.50 -2.41
C ILE A 21 34.25 15.03 -2.39
N THR A 22 34.04 14.37 -1.26
CA THR A 22 34.02 12.92 -1.13
C THR A 22 32.75 12.38 -1.81
N THR A 23 32.92 11.70 -2.94
CA THR A 23 31.84 11.01 -3.65
C THR A 23 31.48 9.72 -2.90
N ASN A 24 30.37 9.75 -2.17
CA ASN A 24 29.77 8.56 -1.57
C ASN A 24 29.12 7.72 -2.69
N PRO A 25 29.34 6.39 -2.79
CA PRO A 25 28.77 5.60 -3.87
C PRO A 25 27.26 5.43 -3.70
N THR A 26 26.52 5.77 -4.74
CA THR A 26 25.09 5.52 -4.90
C THR A 26 24.80 4.02 -4.78
N PRO A 27 23.78 3.58 -4.03
CA PRO A 27 23.42 2.16 -3.96
C PRO A 27 22.92 1.68 -5.33
N THR A 28 23.61 0.69 -5.90
CA THR A 28 23.23 0.02 -7.14
C THR A 28 22.04 -0.90 -6.89
N ILE A 29 20.86 -0.51 -7.40
CA ILE A 29 19.68 -1.37 -7.42
C ILE A 29 19.93 -2.47 -8.46
N SER A 30 20.04 -3.71 -8.01
CA SER A 30 20.12 -4.86 -8.91
C SER A 30 18.73 -5.12 -9.50
N PRO A 31 18.58 -5.26 -10.84
CA PRO A 31 17.29 -5.58 -11.44
C PRO A 31 16.85 -6.96 -10.96
N VAL A 32 15.67 -7.03 -10.33
CA VAL A 32 15.03 -8.30 -9.98
C VAL A 32 14.68 -8.99 -11.29
N SER A 33 15.27 -10.16 -11.55
CA SER A 33 14.92 -10.96 -12.73
C SER A 33 13.45 -11.34 -12.65
N ILE A 34 12.66 -10.91 -13.63
CA ILE A 34 11.24 -11.27 -13.77
C ILE A 34 11.15 -12.79 -13.98
N PRO A 35 10.47 -13.54 -13.09
CA PRO A 35 10.23 -14.95 -13.31
C PRO A 35 9.48 -15.17 -14.63
N THR A 36 9.81 -16.24 -15.36
CA THR A 36 9.03 -16.67 -16.52
C THR A 36 7.75 -17.35 -16.04
N GLY A 37 6.61 -16.68 -16.23
CA GLY A 37 5.30 -17.13 -15.74
C GLY A 37 4.76 -16.28 -14.58
N PHE A 38 3.49 -16.47 -14.22
CA PHE A 38 2.88 -15.76 -13.11
C PHE A 38 3.52 -16.20 -11.78
N PRO A 39 3.99 -15.27 -10.91
CA PRO A 39 4.73 -15.65 -9.71
C PRO A 39 3.82 -16.40 -8.69
N LEU A 40 4.20 -17.64 -8.36
CA LEU A 40 3.54 -18.47 -7.36
C LEU A 40 4.30 -18.45 -6.03
N GLY A 41 3.57 -18.61 -4.92
CA GLY A 41 4.11 -18.66 -3.58
C GLY A 41 3.67 -17.48 -2.70
N SER A 42 4.37 -17.30 -1.59
CA SER A 42 4.07 -16.24 -0.62
C SER A 42 4.84 -14.95 -0.94
N TYR A 43 4.14 -13.82 -0.91
CA TYR A 43 4.70 -12.52 -1.22
C TYR A 43 4.27 -11.45 -0.22
N SER A 44 5.19 -10.50 0.01
CA SER A 44 4.90 -9.26 0.72
C SER A 44 4.69 -8.14 -0.31
N LEU A 45 3.49 -7.58 -0.33
CA LEU A 45 3.05 -6.52 -1.21
C LEU A 45 3.09 -5.20 -0.44
N THR A 46 4.24 -4.54 -0.47
CA THR A 46 4.40 -3.20 0.13
C THR A 46 3.71 -2.17 -0.74
N THR A 47 2.80 -1.41 -0.13
CA THR A 47 1.99 -0.37 -0.75
C THR A 47 1.99 0.88 0.14
N PHE A 48 1.35 1.94 -0.34
CA PHE A 48 0.96 3.08 0.47
C PHE A 48 -0.54 3.30 0.38
N LEU A 49 -1.13 3.81 1.46
CA LEU A 49 -2.49 4.35 1.43
C LEU A 49 -2.49 5.64 0.61
N ASP A 50 -3.17 5.61 -0.54
CA ASP A 50 -3.20 6.71 -1.50
C ASP A 50 -4.35 7.68 -1.21
N THR A 51 -5.57 7.12 -1.12
CA THR A 51 -6.80 7.90 -1.01
C THR A 51 -7.76 7.22 -0.04
N VAL A 52 -8.50 8.02 0.72
CA VAL A 52 -9.61 7.59 1.59
C VAL A 52 -10.85 8.39 1.23
N GLN A 53 -11.98 7.71 1.06
CA GLN A 53 -13.30 8.33 0.96
C GLN A 53 -14.17 7.78 2.09
N THR A 54 -14.98 8.65 2.71
CA THR A 54 -15.82 8.31 3.88
C THR A 54 -17.30 8.57 3.63
N ASN A 55 -17.69 8.84 2.38
CA ASN A 55 -19.00 9.41 2.07
C ASN A 55 -20.17 8.43 2.28
N CYS A 56 -19.90 7.12 2.43
CA CYS A 56 -20.94 6.13 2.68
C CYS A 56 -21.55 6.16 4.10
N THR A 57 -20.99 6.97 5.01
CA THR A 57 -21.48 7.14 6.39
C THR A 57 -21.65 8.62 6.71
N SER A 58 -22.65 8.96 7.53
CA SER A 58 -22.81 10.32 8.05
C SER A 58 -21.73 10.68 9.07
N ASN A 59 -21.10 9.69 9.71
CA ASN A 59 -20.01 9.87 10.64
C ASN A 59 -18.70 9.34 10.04
N PRO A 60 -17.79 10.20 9.55
CA PRO A 60 -16.58 9.75 8.88
C PRO A 60 -15.59 9.05 9.83
N SER A 61 -15.68 9.21 11.15
CA SER A 61 -14.80 8.50 12.09
C SER A 61 -15.06 6.99 12.11
N THR A 62 -16.24 6.55 11.64
CA THR A 62 -16.57 5.14 11.58
C THR A 62 -15.95 4.43 10.38
N TRP A 63 -15.37 5.14 9.40
CA TRP A 63 -14.61 4.53 8.29
C TRP A 63 -13.14 4.92 8.37
N SER A 64 -12.29 3.97 8.77
CA SER A 64 -10.84 4.17 8.85
C SER A 64 -10.09 3.21 7.94
N CYS A 65 -8.94 3.67 7.45
CA CYS A 65 -8.06 2.92 6.57
C CYS A 65 -6.65 2.95 7.14
N PHE A 66 -6.13 1.82 7.59
CA PHE A 66 -4.73 1.72 8.02
C PHE A 66 -3.78 2.17 6.90
N PRO A 67 -2.64 2.83 7.17
CA PRO A 67 -2.09 3.23 8.47
C PRO A 67 -2.63 4.59 8.97
N TYR A 68 -3.83 4.97 8.55
CA TYR A 68 -4.54 6.19 8.95
C TYR A 68 -3.89 7.48 8.45
N THR A 69 -2.87 7.37 7.59
CA THR A 69 -2.19 8.50 6.95
C THR A 69 -2.06 8.22 5.46
N ILE A 70 -2.59 9.11 4.63
CA ILE A 70 -2.41 9.02 3.19
C ILE A 70 -1.01 9.49 2.77
N TYR A 71 -0.54 9.00 1.62
CA TYR A 71 0.77 9.29 1.07
C TYR A 71 1.05 10.78 0.91
N ASN A 72 0.06 11.54 0.42
CA ASN A 72 0.20 12.99 0.22
C ASN A 72 0.34 13.77 1.54
N THR A 73 -0.04 13.18 2.68
CA THR A 73 0.16 13.75 4.01
C THR A 73 1.53 13.38 4.56
N SER A 74 1.91 12.10 4.47
CA SER A 74 3.23 11.64 4.90
C SER A 74 3.58 10.32 4.21
N PRO A 75 4.52 10.32 3.23
CA PRO A 75 4.93 9.10 2.55
C PRO A 75 5.40 7.99 3.49
N SER A 76 6.25 8.32 4.47
CA SER A 76 6.80 7.33 5.41
C SER A 76 5.76 6.74 6.36
N LYS A 77 4.72 7.50 6.73
CA LYS A 77 3.63 7.01 7.58
C LYS A 77 2.49 6.36 6.79
N SER A 78 2.50 6.43 5.47
CA SER A 78 1.47 5.85 4.60
C SER A 78 1.71 4.39 4.21
N LEU A 79 2.90 3.87 4.54
CA LEU A 79 3.34 2.53 4.20
C LEU A 79 2.51 1.45 4.88
N THR A 80 2.13 0.44 4.12
CA THR A 80 1.53 -0.80 4.62
C THR A 80 1.93 -1.98 3.77
N THR A 81 1.94 -3.18 4.35
CA THR A 81 2.31 -4.42 3.65
C THR A 81 1.17 -5.42 3.75
N PHE A 82 0.79 -5.98 2.60
CA PHE A 82 -0.12 -7.11 2.52
C PHE A 82 0.68 -8.39 2.28
N ASN A 83 0.45 -9.41 3.11
CA ASN A 83 1.16 -10.68 3.03
C ASN A 83 0.20 -11.74 2.48
N TRP A 84 0.44 -12.18 1.24
CA TRP A 84 -0.51 -13.04 0.50
C TRP A 84 0.18 -14.28 -0.06
N VAL A 85 -0.61 -15.33 -0.26
CA VAL A 85 -0.18 -16.59 -0.87
C VAL A 85 -0.90 -16.73 -2.21
N ILE A 86 -0.13 -16.94 -3.28
CA ILE A 86 -0.63 -17.17 -4.63
C ILE A 86 -0.40 -18.64 -4.98
N SER A 87 -1.48 -19.34 -5.31
CA SER A 87 -1.49 -20.77 -5.60
C SER A 87 -1.99 -21.03 -7.01
N ALA A 88 -1.64 -22.20 -7.55
CA ALA A 88 -2.15 -22.70 -8.83
C ALA A 88 -2.94 -23.99 -8.63
N SER A 89 -3.91 -24.23 -9.50
CA SER A 89 -4.56 -25.54 -9.62
C SER A 89 -3.54 -26.61 -10.01
N SER A 90 -3.85 -27.88 -9.74
CA SER A 90 -2.97 -29.02 -10.06
C SER A 90 -2.54 -29.10 -11.53
N ASP A 91 -3.34 -28.56 -12.46
CA ASP A 91 -3.07 -28.48 -13.89
C ASP A 91 -2.42 -27.16 -14.34
N ASN A 92 -2.11 -26.25 -13.39
CA ASN A 92 -1.54 -24.92 -13.60
C ASN A 92 -2.36 -24.00 -14.53
N THR A 93 -3.67 -24.23 -14.66
CA THR A 93 -4.54 -23.41 -15.52
C THR A 93 -5.33 -22.33 -14.79
N LYS A 94 -5.46 -22.43 -13.47
CA LYS A 94 -6.20 -21.49 -12.62
C LYS A 94 -5.34 -21.06 -11.46
N TYR A 95 -5.44 -19.80 -11.08
CA TYR A 95 -4.73 -19.25 -9.95
C TYR A 95 -5.72 -18.78 -8.88
N SER A 96 -5.32 -18.93 -7.61
CA SER A 96 -6.05 -18.41 -6.46
C SER A 96 -5.12 -17.60 -5.58
N ILE A 97 -5.72 -16.76 -4.73
CA ILE A 97 -5.01 -15.95 -3.76
C ILE A 97 -5.68 -16.02 -2.40
N SER A 98 -4.85 -16.10 -1.36
CA SER A 98 -5.25 -16.12 0.03
C SER A 98 -4.47 -15.07 0.82
N SER A 99 -5.10 -14.45 1.81
CA SER A 99 -4.40 -13.64 2.79
C SER A 99 -3.73 -14.49 3.86
N THR A 100 -2.66 -13.98 4.46
CA THR A 100 -2.23 -14.42 5.78
C THR A 100 -2.87 -13.56 6.87
N GLU A 101 -2.69 -13.95 8.13
CA GLU A 101 -2.95 -13.06 9.27
C GLU A 101 -2.24 -11.71 9.04
N ASN A 102 -2.97 -10.62 9.30
CA ASN A 102 -2.52 -9.26 9.04
C ASN A 102 -3.22 -8.31 10.02
N PRO A 103 -2.62 -7.15 10.32
CA PRO A 103 -3.16 -6.20 11.28
C PRO A 103 -4.42 -5.45 10.80
N PHE A 104 -4.99 -5.85 9.66
CA PHE A 104 -6.20 -5.24 9.08
C PHE A 104 -7.43 -6.14 9.23
N ASP A 105 -7.28 -7.32 9.85
CA ASP A 105 -8.29 -8.39 9.91
C ASP A 105 -8.87 -8.77 8.53
N ILE A 106 -8.10 -8.55 7.46
CA ILE A 106 -8.49 -8.90 6.09
C ILE A 106 -8.19 -10.37 5.88
N ILE A 107 -9.17 -11.25 6.11
CA ILE A 107 -8.98 -12.70 5.98
C ILE A 107 -9.83 -13.22 4.81
N PHE A 108 -9.16 -13.74 3.78
CA PHE A 108 -9.76 -14.43 2.64
C PHE A 108 -8.91 -15.62 2.21
N GLU A 109 -9.56 -16.66 1.68
CA GLU A 109 -8.91 -17.91 1.26
C GLU A 109 -9.40 -18.32 -0.13
N ASP A 110 -8.47 -18.80 -0.95
CA ASP A 110 -8.71 -19.41 -2.26
C ASP A 110 -9.59 -18.57 -3.20
N VAL A 111 -9.44 -17.26 -3.17
CA VAL A 111 -10.18 -16.36 -4.06
C VAL A 111 -9.62 -16.49 -5.47
N PRO A 112 -10.45 -16.78 -6.49
CA PRO A 112 -9.98 -16.97 -7.85
C PRO A 112 -9.40 -15.68 -8.44
N LEU A 113 -8.30 -15.83 -9.18
CA LEU A 113 -7.69 -14.77 -9.96
C LEU A 113 -8.14 -14.85 -11.42
N GLU A 114 -8.57 -13.70 -11.95
CA GLU A 114 -8.97 -13.52 -13.35
C GLU A 114 -7.85 -12.80 -14.12
N LEU A 115 -7.36 -13.41 -15.20
CA LEU A 115 -6.38 -12.77 -16.08
C LEU A 115 -7.08 -11.75 -17.00
N LEU A 116 -6.62 -10.50 -16.95
CA LEU A 116 -7.08 -9.41 -17.79
C LEU A 116 -5.95 -8.89 -18.65
N ASP A 117 -6.29 -8.41 -19.85
CA ASP A 117 -5.35 -7.79 -20.80
C ASP A 117 -4.12 -8.66 -21.14
N GLN A 118 -4.33 -9.98 -21.25
CA GLN A 118 -3.28 -10.93 -21.63
C GLN A 118 -2.51 -10.46 -22.86
N GLY A 119 -1.18 -10.50 -22.76
CA GLY A 119 -0.26 -10.11 -23.81
C GLY A 119 0.05 -8.61 -23.85
N LYS A 120 -0.77 -7.73 -23.25
CA LYS A 120 -0.55 -6.27 -23.26
C LYS A 120 0.33 -5.80 -22.09
N ASP A 121 0.78 -4.56 -22.13
CA ASP A 121 1.53 -3.91 -21.03
C ASP A 121 0.67 -3.73 -19.76
N THR A 122 -0.66 -3.70 -19.92
CA THR A 122 -1.65 -3.61 -18.83
C THR A 122 -2.08 -4.98 -18.30
N GLU A 123 -1.39 -6.05 -18.69
CA GLU A 123 -1.67 -7.42 -18.22
C GLU A 123 -1.63 -7.49 -16.70
N ARG A 124 -2.69 -8.04 -16.13
CA ARG A 124 -2.89 -8.10 -14.68
C ARG A 124 -3.82 -9.24 -14.31
N TYR A 125 -3.61 -9.78 -13.12
CA TYR A 125 -4.62 -10.61 -12.46
C TYR A 125 -5.47 -9.75 -11.53
N ARG A 126 -6.77 -10.02 -11.51
CA ARG A 126 -7.72 -9.38 -10.59
C ARG A 126 -8.41 -10.44 -9.75
N PHE A 127 -8.59 -10.17 -8.47
CA PHE A 127 -9.53 -10.91 -7.63
C PHE A 127 -10.49 -9.93 -6.96
N GLN A 128 -11.67 -10.41 -6.62
CA GLN A 128 -12.65 -9.67 -5.84
C GLN A 128 -13.37 -10.62 -4.90
N THR A 129 -13.56 -10.19 -3.66
CA THR A 129 -14.35 -10.90 -2.65
C THR A 129 -15.12 -9.91 -1.78
N ARG A 130 -16.02 -10.40 -0.95
CA ARG A 130 -16.72 -9.61 0.06
C ARG A 130 -16.26 -10.02 1.45
N LEU A 131 -15.92 -9.05 2.27
CA LEU A 131 -15.47 -9.23 3.65
C LEU A 131 -16.24 -8.26 4.54
N ASP A 132 -16.36 -8.61 5.81
CA ASP A 132 -16.83 -7.65 6.80
C ASP A 132 -15.64 -6.80 7.24
N LYS A 133 -15.82 -5.48 7.23
CA LYS A 133 -14.82 -4.56 7.76
C LYS A 133 -15.27 -4.08 9.13
N THR A 134 -14.43 -4.30 10.13
CA THR A 134 -14.61 -3.75 11.46
C THR A 134 -13.75 -2.51 11.64
N VAL A 135 -14.30 -1.51 12.31
CA VAL A 135 -13.62 -0.27 12.67
C VAL A 135 -13.94 0.01 14.13
N ASP A 136 -12.89 0.27 14.89
CA ASP A 136 -12.95 0.81 16.24
C ASP A 136 -12.55 2.28 16.18
N PRO A 137 -13.51 3.22 16.21
CA PRO A 137 -13.19 4.64 16.21
C PRO A 137 -12.44 4.98 17.49
N ASP A 138 -11.26 5.59 17.34
CA ASP A 138 -10.44 6.01 18.47
C ASP A 138 -11.27 6.90 19.42
N ASP A 139 -11.11 6.66 20.74
CA ASP A 139 -11.78 7.35 21.85
C ASP A 139 -13.26 7.03 22.11
N GLU A 140 -13.85 6.05 21.42
CA GLU A 140 -15.21 5.60 21.70
C GLU A 140 -15.24 4.11 22.10
N ALA A 141 -15.96 3.76 23.18
CA ALA A 141 -16.19 2.37 23.57
C ALA A 141 -17.24 1.73 22.64
N MET A 142 -16.94 1.67 21.33
CA MET A 142 -17.81 1.13 20.31
C MET A 142 -17.02 0.45 19.18
N GLU A 143 -17.72 -0.47 18.51
CA GLU A 143 -17.23 -1.17 17.33
C GLU A 143 -18.27 -0.97 16.21
N CYS A 144 -17.80 -0.61 15.02
CA CYS A 144 -18.62 -0.43 13.82
C CYS A 144 -18.27 -1.47 12.78
N SER A 145 -19.30 -2.11 12.20
CA SER A 145 -19.13 -3.11 11.14
C SER A 145 -19.78 -2.65 9.83
N TYR A 146 -19.03 -2.80 8.75
CA TYR A 146 -19.49 -2.65 7.37
C TYR A 146 -19.55 -4.04 6.72
N SER A 147 -20.71 -4.66 6.81
CA SER A 147 -20.92 -6.00 6.28
C SER A 147 -20.92 -6.02 4.76
N GLY A 148 -20.21 -6.98 4.17
CA GLY A 148 -20.14 -7.13 2.72
C GLY A 148 -19.33 -6.06 1.98
N THR A 149 -18.38 -5.43 2.67
CA THR A 149 -17.37 -4.55 2.06
C THR A 149 -16.70 -5.29 0.89
N THR A 150 -16.66 -4.65 -0.27
CA THR A 150 -15.99 -5.23 -1.44
C THR A 150 -14.49 -5.04 -1.29
N PHE A 151 -13.75 -6.15 -1.31
CA PHE A 151 -12.30 -6.17 -1.30
C PHE A 151 -11.79 -6.66 -2.65
N GLN A 152 -10.97 -5.85 -3.31
CA GLN A 152 -10.43 -6.16 -4.63
C GLN A 152 -8.92 -5.93 -4.64
N GLY A 153 -8.19 -6.80 -5.33
CA GLY A 153 -6.78 -6.62 -5.65
C GLY A 153 -6.52 -6.77 -7.13
N THR A 154 -5.54 -6.01 -7.62
CA THR A 154 -5.06 -6.04 -9.00
C THR A 154 -3.54 -6.20 -8.99
N LEU A 155 -3.05 -7.33 -9.50
CA LEU A 155 -1.64 -7.71 -9.56
C LEU A 155 -1.15 -7.56 -11.00
N TYR A 156 -0.37 -6.53 -11.28
CA TYR A 156 0.21 -6.36 -12.61
C TYR A 156 1.33 -7.36 -12.83
N THR A 157 1.54 -7.79 -14.08
CA THR A 157 2.59 -8.75 -14.45
C THR A 157 3.70 -8.14 -15.28
N LYS A 158 3.47 -6.95 -15.86
CA LYS A 158 4.43 -6.25 -16.73
C LYS A 158 4.70 -4.80 -16.35
N MET A 159 4.04 -4.30 -15.31
CA MET A 159 4.24 -2.95 -14.80
C MET A 159 5.14 -3.03 -13.55
N ALA A 160 6.31 -2.40 -13.60
CA ALA A 160 7.18 -2.29 -12.44
C ALA A 160 6.52 -1.46 -11.34
N LYS A 161 6.78 -1.81 -10.08
CA LYS A 161 6.43 -0.93 -8.95
C LYS A 161 7.30 0.33 -8.98
N GLY A 162 6.75 1.44 -8.52
CA GLY A 162 7.45 2.73 -8.40
C GLY A 162 7.66 3.19 -6.96
N TYR A 163 7.29 2.37 -5.98
CA TYR A 163 7.36 2.67 -4.56
C TYR A 163 7.31 1.38 -3.73
N PRO A 164 7.88 1.36 -2.52
CA PRO A 164 8.88 2.30 -2.02
C PRO A 164 10.23 2.14 -2.72
N GLU A 165 11.01 3.22 -2.81
CA GLU A 165 12.33 3.24 -3.47
C GLU A 165 13.48 2.73 -2.57
N GLY A 166 13.19 2.37 -1.31
CA GLY A 166 14.22 1.89 -0.37
C GLY A 166 13.75 1.58 1.05
N GLU A 167 12.61 2.14 1.48
CA GLU A 167 12.01 1.82 2.78
C GLU A 167 10.94 0.75 2.64
N ASN A 168 11.16 -0.44 3.18
CA ASN A 168 10.09 -1.41 3.33
C ASN A 168 9.29 -1.13 4.61
N SER A 169 7.98 -1.40 4.62
CA SER A 169 7.25 -1.43 5.90
C SER A 169 7.87 -2.50 6.80
N LYS A 170 7.68 -2.36 8.12
CA LYS A 170 8.23 -3.28 9.12
C LYS A 170 7.62 -4.70 9.03
N ASP A 171 6.55 -4.87 8.26
CA ASP A 171 5.70 -6.07 8.26
C ASP A 171 5.96 -7.01 7.06
N VAL A 172 7.13 -6.88 6.43
CA VAL A 172 7.58 -7.76 5.35
C VAL A 172 7.97 -9.12 5.92
N SER A 173 7.17 -10.14 5.61
CA SER A 173 7.36 -11.53 6.08
C SER A 173 7.79 -12.50 4.97
N PHE A 174 7.68 -12.08 3.71
CA PHE A 174 7.95 -12.89 2.53
C PHE A 174 8.78 -12.10 1.50
N PRO A 175 9.30 -12.76 0.43
CA PRO A 175 9.90 -12.04 -0.69
C PRO A 175 8.97 -10.95 -1.22
N LEU A 176 9.55 -9.79 -1.56
CA LEU A 176 8.76 -8.66 -2.05
C LEU A 176 8.14 -8.98 -3.41
N TRP A 177 6.87 -8.60 -3.59
CA TRP A 177 6.24 -8.61 -4.89
C TRP A 177 6.99 -7.66 -5.84
N PRO A 178 7.34 -8.12 -7.06
CA PRO A 178 8.20 -7.35 -7.96
C PRO A 178 7.44 -6.31 -8.80
N PHE A 179 6.12 -6.42 -8.94
CA PHE A 179 5.32 -5.60 -9.84
C PHE A 179 4.42 -4.59 -9.13
N ALA A 180 3.76 -3.76 -9.94
CA ALA A 180 2.70 -2.88 -9.48
C ALA A 180 1.52 -3.67 -8.88
N VAL A 181 0.90 -3.13 -7.81
CA VAL A 181 -0.33 -3.65 -7.20
C VAL A 181 -1.30 -2.53 -6.79
N LEU A 182 -2.58 -2.73 -7.08
CA LEU A 182 -3.70 -1.91 -6.59
C LEU A 182 -4.52 -2.75 -5.61
N ILE A 183 -4.89 -2.20 -4.48
CA ILE A 183 -5.77 -2.85 -3.51
C ILE A 183 -6.82 -1.84 -3.09
N GLU A 184 -8.08 -2.27 -3.07
CA GLU A 184 -9.20 -1.40 -2.78
C GLU A 184 -10.19 -2.09 -1.84
N GLN A 185 -10.60 -1.38 -0.79
CA GLN A 185 -11.81 -1.67 -0.02
C GLN A 185 -12.86 -0.65 -0.44
N THR A 186 -14.08 -1.09 -0.76
CA THR A 186 -15.19 -0.18 -1.06
C THR A 186 -16.46 -0.64 -0.36
N MET A 187 -17.24 0.34 0.10
CA MET A 187 -18.55 0.09 0.68
C MET A 187 -19.53 1.20 0.27
N ALA A 188 -20.73 0.80 -0.11
CA ALA A 188 -21.82 1.72 -0.42
C ALA A 188 -22.53 2.16 0.85
N GLY A 189 -23.10 3.36 0.83
CA GLY A 189 -24.02 3.83 1.85
C GLY A 189 -25.32 3.04 1.82
N GLY A 190 -26.14 3.24 2.85
CA GLY A 190 -27.45 2.64 2.92
C GLY A 190 -28.01 2.66 4.34
N GLU A 191 -29.16 2.04 4.51
CA GLU A 191 -29.70 1.78 5.83
C GLU A 191 -28.74 0.89 6.64
N ASP A 192 -28.62 1.19 7.93
CA ASP A 192 -27.79 0.42 8.88
C ASP A 192 -26.31 0.25 8.45
N THR A 193 -25.77 1.21 7.68
CA THR A 193 -24.39 1.22 7.22
C THR A 193 -23.63 2.44 7.75
N PRO A 194 -22.64 2.26 8.66
CA PRO A 194 -22.32 1.01 9.35
C PRO A 194 -23.36 0.63 10.41
N THR A 195 -23.28 -0.61 10.87
CA THR A 195 -23.93 -1.00 12.11
C THR A 195 -22.91 -0.90 13.25
N CYS A 196 -23.17 -0.01 14.21
CA CYS A 196 -22.29 0.18 15.38
C CYS A 196 -22.96 -0.24 16.68
N TYR A 197 -22.16 -0.77 17.61
CA TYR A 197 -22.60 -1.19 18.93
C TYR A 197 -21.60 -0.74 19.99
N LYS A 198 -22.09 -0.47 21.20
CA LYS A 198 -21.21 -0.24 22.34
C LYS A 198 -20.46 -1.51 22.73
N LEU A 199 -19.22 -1.34 23.17
CA LEU A 199 -18.46 -2.38 23.84
C LEU A 199 -18.96 -2.49 25.29
N GLY A 200 -19.23 -3.71 25.76
CA GLY A 200 -19.54 -4.00 27.16
C GLY A 200 -18.29 -4.02 28.03
N ASP A 201 -18.47 -4.24 29.34
CA ASP A 201 -17.39 -4.21 30.35
C ASP A 201 -16.24 -5.21 30.08
N ASN A 202 -16.47 -6.22 29.24
CA ASN A 202 -15.48 -7.22 28.85
C ASN A 202 -14.77 -6.89 27.52
N GLY A 203 -14.97 -5.69 26.98
CA GLY A 203 -14.41 -5.25 25.69
C GLY A 203 -15.06 -5.92 24.47
N LYS A 204 -16.21 -6.59 24.63
CA LYS A 204 -16.93 -7.22 23.52
C LYS A 204 -18.16 -6.42 23.16
N VAL A 205 -18.54 -6.45 21.89
CA VAL A 205 -19.79 -5.87 21.39
C VAL A 205 -21.01 -6.34 22.20
N ASP A 206 -21.75 -5.38 22.77
CA ASP A 206 -23.09 -5.60 23.30
C ASP A 206 -24.13 -5.34 22.20
N LYS A 207 -24.61 -6.42 21.57
CA LYS A 207 -25.62 -6.36 20.50
C LYS A 207 -26.96 -5.76 20.94
N LYS A 208 -27.22 -5.59 22.24
CA LYS A 208 -28.41 -4.91 22.76
C LYS A 208 -28.26 -3.39 22.77
N GLN A 209 -27.03 -2.88 22.69
CA GLN A 209 -26.68 -1.46 22.74
C GLN A 209 -26.29 -0.95 21.35
N LYS A 210 -27.19 -1.10 20.37
CA LYS A 210 -27.00 -0.56 19.01
C LYS A 210 -26.98 0.96 19.06
N ILE A 211 -25.96 1.56 18.45
CA ILE A 211 -25.82 3.01 18.33
C ILE A 211 -26.57 3.45 17.06
N LYS A 212 -27.40 4.48 17.20
CA LYS A 212 -28.15 5.09 16.09
C LYS A 212 -27.94 6.61 16.00
N GLU A 213 -27.57 7.24 17.10
CA GLU A 213 -27.27 8.67 17.13
C GLU A 213 -26.02 8.95 16.29
N GLY A 214 -26.07 9.98 15.43
CA GLY A 214 -24.96 10.34 14.55
C GLY A 214 -24.76 9.41 13.34
N LEU A 215 -25.58 8.37 13.18
CA LEU A 215 -25.52 7.39 12.08
C LEU A 215 -26.81 7.46 11.23
N GLU A 216 -26.86 8.47 10.37
CA GLU A 216 -27.92 8.65 9.39
C GLU A 216 -27.64 7.80 8.15
N ALA A 217 -28.70 7.25 7.56
CA ALA A 217 -28.58 6.47 6.34
C ALA A 217 -28.12 7.36 5.18
N MET A 218 -27.06 6.93 4.49
CA MET A 218 -26.56 7.60 3.29
C MET A 218 -27.16 6.97 2.03
N ASP A 219 -27.14 7.69 0.92
CA ASP A 219 -27.56 7.15 -0.37
C ASP A 219 -26.67 5.98 -0.81
N THR A 220 -27.26 5.00 -1.50
CA THR A 220 -26.55 3.80 -1.98
C THR A 220 -25.48 4.09 -3.05
N THR A 221 -25.47 5.29 -3.63
CA THR A 221 -24.41 5.76 -4.55
C THR A 221 -23.25 6.43 -3.82
N SER A 222 -23.40 6.78 -2.54
CA SER A 222 -22.31 7.29 -1.73
C SER A 222 -21.34 6.17 -1.36
N LEU A 223 -20.04 6.39 -1.56
CA LEU A 223 -19.01 5.37 -1.36
C LEU A 223 -18.02 5.77 -0.27
N CYS A 224 -17.65 4.79 0.54
CA CYS A 224 -16.40 4.81 1.26
C CYS A 224 -15.38 3.97 0.51
N SER A 225 -14.12 4.37 0.56
CA SER A 225 -13.04 3.61 -0.04
C SER A 225 -11.72 3.75 0.74
N CYS A 226 -10.93 2.69 0.70
CA CYS A 226 -9.51 2.69 1.05
C CYS A 226 -8.73 2.24 -0.18
N LEU A 227 -7.94 3.14 -0.78
CA LEU A 227 -7.15 2.83 -1.97
C LEU A 227 -5.67 2.71 -1.62
N TYR A 228 -5.07 1.58 -1.97
CA TYR A 228 -3.66 1.29 -1.78
C TYR A 228 -2.99 1.00 -3.10
N LYS A 229 -1.78 1.55 -3.31
CA LYS A 229 -0.97 1.23 -4.50
C LYS A 229 0.51 1.32 -4.20
N ASN A 230 1.35 0.87 -5.13
CA ASN A 230 2.82 0.92 -4.99
C ASN A 230 3.51 1.53 -6.23
N TRP A 231 2.79 2.36 -6.97
CA TRP A 231 3.36 3.18 -8.03
C TRP A 231 2.74 4.58 -7.99
N ARG A 232 3.46 5.53 -8.56
CA ARG A 232 2.98 6.90 -8.77
C ARG A 232 2.56 7.04 -10.23
N PRO A 233 1.45 7.73 -10.54
CA PRO A 233 1.28 8.28 -11.87
C PRO A 233 2.53 9.11 -12.22
N PRO A 234 3.01 9.09 -13.48
CA PRO A 234 4.10 9.97 -13.89
C PRO A 234 3.77 11.41 -13.49
N ASN A 235 4.70 12.11 -12.85
CA ASN A 235 4.50 13.52 -12.51
C ASN A 235 4.30 14.29 -13.82
N PRO A 236 3.13 14.92 -14.06
CA PRO A 236 2.90 15.66 -15.30
C PRO A 236 3.89 16.82 -15.50
N HIS A 237 4.62 17.24 -14.45
CA HIS A 237 5.64 18.27 -14.52
C HIS A 237 7.06 17.77 -14.79
N LEU A 238 7.28 16.46 -14.96
CA LEU A 238 8.61 15.89 -15.25
C LEU A 238 8.70 15.22 -16.63
N VAL A 239 7.71 15.42 -17.50
CA VAL A 239 7.79 14.99 -18.90
C VAL A 239 8.44 16.09 -19.74
N SER A 240 9.71 16.40 -19.46
CA SER A 240 10.66 17.06 -20.39
C SER A 240 11.93 17.45 -19.65
N SER A 241 12.99 16.68 -19.84
CA SER A 241 14.38 17.17 -19.87
C SER A 241 15.24 16.18 -20.61
#